data_AF-A0A6I9MQ59-F1
#
_entry.id   AF-A0A6I9MQ59-F1
#
_cell.length_a   1.000
_cell.length_b   1.000
_cell.length_c   1.000
_cell.angle_alpha   90.00
_cell.angle_beta   90.00
_cell.angle_gamma   90.00
#
_symmetry.space_group_name_H-M   'P 1'
#
loop_
_entity.id
_entity.type
_entity.pdbx_description
1 polymer ?
#
loop_
_entity_poly.entity_id
_entity_poly.type
_entity_poly.pdbx_seq_one_letter_code
_entity_poly.pdbx_strand_id
1 'polypeptide(L)'
;VGFCPVKLGMMSNRLQSGMNSLQGFREDKRNRITPVSYVNYGPYTSYAPTYDSSFSNISKDDSDLICSLFGEEAGPQGPDSSLKDFLAKSDEYVYKMADNVLDALTNGEHSKSLKENQ
;
A
#
# COMPACT_ATOMS: atom_id res chain seq x y z
N VAL A 1 -61.62 -36.37 -13.89
CA VAL A 1 -60.64 -35.79 -12.94
C VAL A 1 -60.09 -34.52 -13.58
N GLY A 2 -60.48 -33.35 -13.09
CA GLY A 2 -60.14 -32.07 -13.72
C GLY A 2 -58.72 -31.64 -13.38
N PHE A 3 -57.88 -31.47 -14.40
CA PHE A 3 -56.53 -30.95 -14.22
C PHE A 3 -56.59 -29.42 -14.24
N CYS A 4 -56.34 -28.78 -13.11
CA CYS A 4 -56.25 -27.33 -13.03
C CYS A 4 -54.78 -26.94 -13.23
N PRO A 5 -54.40 -26.27 -14.35
CA PRO A 5 -53.02 -25.95 -14.63
C PRO A 5 -52.49 -24.93 -13.61
N VAL A 6 -51.49 -25.34 -12.83
CA VAL A 6 -50.80 -24.49 -11.85
C VAL A 6 -49.61 -23.80 -12.52
N LYS A 7 -49.52 -22.48 -12.39
CA LYS A 7 -48.36 -21.71 -12.86
C LYS A 7 -47.15 -22.00 -11.95
N LEU A 8 -45.98 -22.26 -12.53
CA LEU A 8 -44.76 -22.61 -11.79
C LEU A 8 -44.39 -21.60 -10.70
N GLY A 9 -44.67 -20.31 -10.92
CA GLY A 9 -44.47 -19.25 -9.92
C GLY A 9 -45.32 -19.39 -8.64
N MET A 10 -46.42 -20.15 -8.68
CA MET A 10 -47.22 -20.48 -7.50
C MET A 10 -46.56 -21.56 -6.62
N MET A 11 -45.60 -22.30 -7.18
CA MET A 11 -44.80 -23.28 -6.44
C MET A 11 -43.43 -22.74 -6.02
N SER A 12 -43.08 -21.51 -6.44
CA SER A 12 -41.81 -20.87 -6.15
C SER A 12 -41.98 -19.89 -4.99
N ASN A 13 -41.34 -20.17 -3.85
CA ASN A 13 -41.28 -19.24 -2.73
C ASN A 13 -40.31 -18.10 -3.00
N ARG A 14 -40.55 -16.94 -2.38
CA ARG A 14 -39.58 -15.82 -2.40
C ARG A 14 -38.26 -16.26 -1.77
N LEU A 15 -37.16 -15.80 -2.35
CA LEU A 15 -35.80 -16.04 -1.83
C LEU A 15 -35.72 -15.50 -0.40
N GLN A 16 -35.46 -16.37 0.58
CA GLN A 16 -35.45 -16.01 2.01
C GLN A 16 -34.14 -15.35 2.44
N SER A 17 -33.05 -15.59 1.71
CA SER A 17 -31.73 -15.04 2.00
C SER A 17 -31.09 -14.55 0.70
N GLY A 18 -30.70 -13.27 0.68
CA GLY A 18 -29.87 -12.67 -0.35
C GLY A 18 -28.42 -12.55 0.10
N MET A 19 -27.57 -12.00 -0.76
CA MET A 19 -26.19 -11.68 -0.39
C MET A 19 -26.20 -10.54 0.64
N ASN A 20 -25.77 -10.81 1.87
CA ASN A 20 -25.81 -9.89 3.01
C ASN A 20 -24.57 -8.97 3.12
N SER A 21 -23.66 -9.05 2.14
CA SER A 21 -22.49 -8.18 2.06
C SER A 21 -22.56 -7.35 0.79
N LEU A 22 -22.27 -6.06 0.93
CA LEU A 22 -21.84 -5.24 -0.18
C LEU A 22 -20.56 -5.87 -0.75
N GLN A 23 -20.46 -5.94 -2.08
CA GLN A 23 -19.20 -6.28 -2.75
C GLN A 23 -18.11 -5.37 -2.13
N GLY A 24 -17.17 -5.96 -1.41
CA GLY A 24 -16.11 -5.23 -0.73
C GLY A 24 -15.32 -4.36 -1.70
N PHE A 25 -14.61 -3.36 -1.16
CA PHE A 25 -13.72 -2.54 -1.97
C PHE A 25 -12.71 -3.44 -2.70
N ARG A 26 -12.72 -3.34 -4.03
CA ARG A 26 -11.74 -4.01 -4.88
C ARG A 26 -10.90 -2.92 -5.52
N GLU A 27 -9.66 -2.80 -5.05
CA GLU A 27 -8.66 -1.92 -5.63
C GLU A 27 -8.53 -2.18 -7.15
N ASP A 28 -8.51 -1.10 -7.93
CA ASP A 28 -8.19 -1.22 -9.36
C ASP A 28 -6.75 -1.70 -9.50
N LYS A 29 -6.51 -2.69 -10.36
CA LYS A 29 -5.15 -3.21 -10.61
C LYS A 29 -4.19 -2.12 -11.09
N ARG A 30 -4.71 -1.06 -11.73
CA ARG A 30 -3.93 0.10 -12.20
C ARG A 30 -3.38 0.96 -11.07
N ASN A 31 -3.96 0.89 -9.87
CA ASN A 31 -3.48 1.63 -8.71
C ASN A 31 -2.25 0.95 -8.07
N ARG A 32 -1.99 -0.32 -8.40
CA ARG A 32 -0.88 -1.07 -7.82
C ARG A 32 0.41 -0.73 -8.54
N ILE A 33 1.37 -0.15 -7.81
CA ILE A 33 2.73 0.07 -8.28
C ILE A 33 3.42 -1.29 -8.50
N THR A 34 4.05 -1.47 -9.65
CA THR A 34 4.83 -2.65 -10.03
C THR A 34 6.24 -2.20 -10.43
N PRO A 35 7.24 -2.34 -9.54
CA PRO A 35 8.62 -1.92 -9.80
C PRO A 35 9.31 -2.82 -10.84
N VAL A 36 10.48 -2.39 -11.32
CA VAL A 36 11.35 -3.25 -12.14
C VAL A 36 11.83 -4.46 -11.34
N SER A 37 12.05 -5.58 -12.01
CA SER A 37 12.58 -6.80 -11.39
C SER A 37 14.11 -6.79 -11.46
N TYR A 38 14.80 -6.79 -10.32
CA TYR A 38 16.27 -6.85 -10.29
C TYR A 38 16.74 -8.29 -10.37
N VAL A 39 17.75 -8.55 -11.22
CA VAL A 39 18.27 -9.89 -11.50
C VAL A 39 19.73 -9.98 -11.08
N ASN A 40 20.08 -11.01 -10.33
CA ASN A 40 21.45 -11.30 -9.94
C ASN A 40 21.91 -12.62 -10.58
N TYR A 41 22.87 -12.53 -11.51
CA TYR A 41 23.41 -13.68 -12.23
C TYR A 41 24.64 -14.31 -11.54
N GLY A 42 25.08 -13.77 -10.40
CA GLY A 42 26.24 -14.25 -9.64
C GLY A 42 27.57 -13.61 -10.04
N PRO A 43 28.71 -14.08 -9.48
CA PRO A 43 30.01 -13.46 -9.69
C PRO A 43 30.44 -13.40 -11.16
N TYR A 44 31.22 -12.37 -11.53
CA TYR A 44 31.78 -12.15 -12.87
C TYR A 44 30.76 -11.93 -14.01
N THR A 45 29.55 -11.46 -13.69
CA THR A 45 28.46 -11.23 -14.66
C THR A 45 28.16 -9.76 -14.95
N SER A 46 29.17 -8.88 -14.86
CA SER A 46 29.00 -7.41 -14.99
C SER A 46 28.37 -6.91 -16.29
N TYR A 47 28.38 -7.74 -17.35
CA TYR A 47 27.78 -7.42 -18.65
C TYR A 47 26.39 -8.04 -18.85
N ALA A 48 25.91 -8.86 -17.91
CA ALA A 48 24.55 -9.38 -17.95
C ALA A 48 23.55 -8.24 -17.64
N PRO A 49 22.36 -8.24 -18.27
CA PRO A 49 21.29 -7.34 -17.89
C PRO A 49 21.03 -7.42 -16.37
N THR A 50 20.92 -6.29 -15.68
CA THR A 50 20.79 -6.26 -14.23
C THR A 50 19.34 -6.12 -13.75
N TYR A 51 18.41 -5.81 -14.66
CA TYR A 51 17.00 -5.65 -14.36
C TYR A 51 16.11 -6.00 -15.57
N ASP A 52 14.85 -6.30 -15.30
CA ASP A 52 13.78 -6.57 -16.27
C ASP A 52 12.59 -5.63 -16.00
N SER A 53 12.18 -4.87 -17.01
CA SER A 53 11.07 -3.91 -16.98
C SER A 53 9.83 -4.38 -17.75
N SER A 54 9.78 -5.64 -18.21
CA SER A 54 8.71 -6.15 -19.08
C SER A 54 7.30 -6.01 -18.47
N PHE A 55 7.21 -6.04 -17.14
CA PHE A 55 5.95 -5.95 -16.40
C PHE A 55 5.88 -4.74 -15.46
N SER A 56 6.86 -3.83 -15.51
CA SER A 56 6.88 -2.67 -14.61
C SER A 56 5.95 -1.56 -15.10
N ASN A 57 5.39 -0.80 -14.17
CA ASN A 57 4.55 0.37 -14.47
C ASN A 57 5.11 1.69 -13.92
N ILE A 58 6.30 1.64 -13.34
CA ILE A 58 7.09 2.80 -12.92
C ILE A 58 8.49 2.73 -13.54
N SER A 59 9.19 3.86 -13.54
CA SER A 59 10.53 3.95 -14.09
C SER A 59 11.55 3.18 -13.22
N LYS A 60 12.75 2.96 -13.78
CA LYS A 60 13.85 2.38 -13.03
C LYS A 60 14.28 3.30 -11.88
N ASP A 61 14.37 4.60 -12.12
CA ASP A 61 14.77 5.56 -11.09
C ASP A 61 13.78 5.58 -9.90
N ASP A 62 12.47 5.50 -10.19
CA ASP A 62 11.44 5.39 -9.15
C ASP A 62 11.52 4.05 -8.41
N SER A 63 11.81 2.96 -9.14
CA SER A 63 11.97 1.64 -8.54
C SER A 63 13.21 1.59 -7.65
N ASP A 64 14.33 2.18 -8.08
CA ASP A 64 15.58 2.30 -7.33
C ASP A 64 15.34 3.15 -6.06
N LEU A 65 14.56 4.23 -6.15
CA LEU A 65 14.18 5.04 -4.99
C LEU A 65 13.38 4.21 -3.97
N ILE A 66 12.35 3.50 -4.42
CA ILE A 66 11.54 2.61 -3.57
C ILE A 66 12.40 1.51 -2.97
N CYS A 67 13.28 0.87 -3.75
CA CYS A 67 14.22 -0.14 -3.26
C CYS A 67 15.25 0.44 -2.28
N SER A 68 15.67 1.69 -2.42
CA SER A 68 16.55 2.32 -1.43
C SER A 68 15.81 2.61 -0.12
N LEU A 69 14.51 2.89 -0.20
CA LEU A 69 13.69 3.21 0.96
C LEU A 69 13.12 1.97 1.65
N PHE A 70 12.94 0.85 0.95
CA PHE A 70 12.27 -0.35 1.47
C PHE A 70 13.03 -1.66 1.22
N GLY A 71 14.12 -1.64 0.46
CA GLY A 71 14.79 -2.83 -0.07
C GLY A 71 15.85 -3.46 0.83
N GLU A 72 16.15 -2.87 1.99
CA GLU A 72 16.90 -3.54 3.06
C GLU A 72 15.97 -4.26 4.07
N GLU A 73 14.68 -4.38 3.76
CA GLU A 73 13.68 -4.93 4.69
C GLU A 73 13.29 -6.37 4.32
N ALA A 74 14.30 -7.25 4.26
CA ALA A 74 14.08 -8.69 4.46
C ALA A 74 14.50 -9.15 5.87
N GLY A 75 14.77 -8.20 6.77
CA GLY A 75 14.91 -8.44 8.20
C GLY A 75 13.55 -8.38 8.92
N PRO A 76 13.45 -8.89 10.16
CA PRO A 76 12.21 -8.89 10.96
C PRO A 76 11.76 -7.48 11.41
N GLN A 77 12.47 -6.43 11.00
CA GLN A 77 12.12 -5.04 11.20
C GLN A 77 11.50 -4.59 9.88
N GLY A 78 10.18 -4.38 9.89
CA GLY A 78 9.44 -4.02 8.68
C GLY A 78 9.68 -2.56 8.24
N PRO A 79 9.15 -2.17 7.06
CA PRO A 79 9.44 -0.96 6.27
C PRO A 79 9.36 0.41 6.98
N ASP A 80 8.95 0.41 8.24
CA ASP A 80 8.97 1.55 9.12
C ASP A 80 10.39 1.91 9.61
N SER A 81 11.33 0.97 9.59
CA SER A 81 12.69 1.17 10.13
C SER A 81 13.56 2.01 9.19
N SER A 82 13.55 1.68 7.90
CA SER A 82 14.28 2.39 6.85
C SER A 82 13.75 3.81 6.61
N LEU A 83 12.42 4.01 6.72
CA LEU A 83 11.81 5.34 6.63
C LEU A 83 12.19 6.19 7.83
N LYS A 84 12.19 5.63 9.05
CA LYS A 84 12.67 6.33 10.26
C LYS A 84 14.14 6.71 10.16
N ASP A 85 14.99 5.83 9.66
CA ASP A 85 16.41 6.10 9.48
C ASP A 85 16.68 7.14 8.39
N PHE A 86 15.87 7.14 7.32
CA PHE A 86 15.89 8.21 6.33
C PHE A 86 15.45 9.55 6.95
N LEU A 87 14.36 9.56 7.73
CA LEU A 87 13.88 10.75 8.43
C LEU A 87 14.89 11.28 9.44
N ALA A 88 15.58 10.40 10.17
CA ALA A 88 16.63 10.75 11.11
C ALA A 88 17.84 11.40 10.43
N LYS A 89 18.09 11.08 9.16
CA LYS A 89 19.13 11.69 8.33
C LYS A 89 18.65 12.92 7.55
N SER A 90 17.35 13.04 7.32
CA SER A 90 16.76 14.22 6.68
C SER A 90 16.79 15.38 7.67
N ASP A 91 17.34 16.51 7.23
CA ASP A 91 17.52 17.71 8.07
C ASP A 91 16.24 18.10 8.83
N GLU A 92 16.44 18.88 9.90
CA GLU A 92 15.48 19.50 10.82
C GLU A 92 14.15 19.97 10.19
N TYR A 93 14.16 20.28 8.88
CA TYR A 93 12.99 20.62 8.08
C TYR A 93 11.87 19.58 8.10
N VAL A 94 12.17 18.27 8.05
CA VAL A 94 11.11 17.25 8.00
C VAL A 94 10.42 17.07 9.36
N TYR A 95 11.19 17.13 10.44
CA TYR A 95 10.65 17.16 11.81
C TYR A 95 9.79 18.40 12.02
N LYS A 96 10.23 19.57 11.57
CA LYS A 96 9.44 20.80 11.63
C LYS A 96 8.12 20.69 10.86
N MET A 97 8.13 20.00 9.72
CA MET A 97 6.90 19.78 8.95
C MET A 97 5.95 18.81 9.66
N ALA A 98 6.47 17.72 10.25
CA ALA A 98 5.69 16.80 11.06
C ALA A 98 5.07 17.52 12.28
N ASP A 99 5.85 18.33 12.98
CA ASP A 99 5.40 19.14 14.12
C ASP A 99 4.28 20.11 13.71
N ASN A 100 4.40 20.77 12.56
CA ASN A 100 3.37 21.67 12.05
C ASN A 100 2.06 20.93 11.73
N VAL A 101 2.13 19.69 11.21
CA VAL A 101 0.94 18.86 10.97
C VAL A 101 0.29 18.46 12.29
N LEU A 102 1.09 18.04 13.27
CA LEU A 102 0.59 17.67 14.59
C LEU A 102 -0.01 18.88 15.32
N ASP A 103 0.58 20.07 15.18
CA ASP A 103 0.01 21.33 15.67
C ASP A 103 -1.31 21.67 14.97
N ALA A 104 -1.41 21.47 13.66
CA ALA A 104 -2.67 21.70 12.94
C ALA A 104 -3.79 20.77 13.41
N LEU A 105 -3.48 19.51 13.75
CA LEU A 105 -4.44 18.52 14.27
C LEU A 105 -4.79 18.74 15.74
N THR A 106 -3.87 19.33 16.51
CA THR A 106 -4.02 19.54 17.97
C THR A 106 -4.33 20.99 18.33
N ASN A 107 -4.61 21.85 17.35
CA ASN A 107 -4.76 23.30 17.54
C ASN A 107 -3.58 23.94 18.29
N GLY A 108 -2.37 23.45 18.03
CA GLY A 108 -1.13 23.95 18.62
C GLY A 108 -0.81 23.43 20.02
N GLU A 109 -1.52 22.42 20.53
CA GLU A 109 -1.21 21.82 21.84
C GLU A 109 0.05 20.95 21.79
N HIS A 110 0.37 20.35 20.63
CA HIS A 110 1.56 19.51 20.46
C HIS A 110 2.87 20.26 20.75
N SER A 111 3.09 21.42 20.12
CA SER A 111 4.29 22.23 20.35
C SER A 111 4.38 22.84 21.76
N LYS A 112 3.25 23.07 22.43
CA LYS A 112 3.23 23.52 23.84
C LYS A 112 3.75 22.41 24.76
N SER A 113 3.26 21.18 24.58
CA SER A 113 3.66 20.03 25.39
C SER A 113 5.16 19.70 25.23
N LEU A 114 5.71 19.85 24.03
CA LEU A 114 7.15 19.67 23.78
C LEU A 114 8.02 20.72 24.48
N LYS A 115 7.58 21.99 24.50
CA LYS A 115 8.30 23.07 25.21
C LYS A 115 8.24 22.92 26.73
N GLU A 116 7.21 22.25 27.24
CA GLU A 116 7.01 22.04 28.68
C GLU A 116 7.77 20.81 29.20
N ASN A 117 8.09 19.85 28.32
CA ASN A 117 8.89 18.65 28.64
C ASN A 117 10.38 18.77 28.26
N GLN A 118 10.85 19.98 27.93
CA GLN A 118 12.26 20.31 27.68
C GLN A 118 12.90 20.97 28.91
#